data_AF-A0A2J8W0G5-F1
#
_entry.id   AF-A0A2J8W0G5-F1
#
_cell.length_a   1.000
_cell.length_b   1.000
_cell.length_c   1.000
_cell.angle_alpha   90.00
_cell.angle_beta   90.00
_cell.angle_gamma   90.00
#
_symmetry.space_group_name_H-M   'P 1'
#
loop_
_entity.id
_entity.type
_entity.pdbx_description
1 polymer ?
#
loop_
_entity_poly.entity_id
_entity_poly.type
_entity_poly.pdbx_seq_one_letter_code
_entity_poly.pdbx_strand_id
1 'polypeptide(L)'
;TIDSATLKSRKMLEEIMKYEALILTHDSSIRFLQEIYNSNNQKIVNLKEKVAQLEAQCQEPCKDTVQIHDITGKDCQDIANKGAKQSGLYFIKPLKANQQFLVYCEIDGSGNGWTVFQKRLDG
;
A
#
# COMPACT_ATOMS: atom_id res chain seq x y z
N THR A 1 -29.04 31.82 -66.39
CA THR A 1 -29.57 33.20 -66.23
C THR A 1 -29.13 33.74 -64.89
N ILE A 2 -28.98 35.07 -64.80
CA ILE A 2 -28.52 35.79 -63.60
C ILE A 2 -29.38 35.43 -62.37
N ASP A 3 -30.68 35.18 -62.56
CA ASP A 3 -31.63 34.82 -61.49
C ASP A 3 -31.31 33.50 -60.77
N SER A 4 -30.77 32.52 -61.49
CA SER A 4 -30.36 31.24 -60.88
C SER A 4 -29.14 31.43 -59.97
N ALA A 5 -28.22 32.31 -60.37
CA ALA A 5 -27.04 32.63 -59.57
C ALA A 5 -27.41 33.46 -58.34
N THR A 6 -28.29 34.46 -58.46
CA THR A 6 -28.76 35.27 -57.31
C THR A 6 -29.55 34.44 -56.30
N LEU A 7 -30.37 33.48 -56.75
CA LEU A 7 -31.06 32.55 -55.85
C LEU A 7 -30.09 31.64 -55.08
N LYS A 8 -29.04 31.14 -55.75
CA LYS A 8 -27.98 30.36 -55.08
C LYS A 8 -27.21 31.20 -54.07
N SER A 9 -26.87 32.45 -54.40
CA SER A 9 -26.21 33.38 -53.48
C SER A 9 -27.06 33.64 -52.24
N ARG A 10 -28.38 33.82 -52.38
CA ARG A 10 -29.29 33.99 -51.23
C ARG A 10 -29.31 32.75 -50.34
N LYS A 11 -29.39 31.54 -50.91
CA LYS A 11 -29.32 30.28 -50.14
C LYS A 11 -27.98 30.11 -49.42
N MET A 12 -26.87 30.49 -50.06
CA MET A 12 -25.56 30.48 -49.41
C MET A 12 -25.51 31.45 -48.23
N LEU A 13 -26.07 32.65 -48.36
CA LEU A 13 -26.15 33.61 -47.25
C LEU A 13 -27.00 33.09 -46.08
N GLU A 14 -28.14 32.44 -46.35
CA GLU A 14 -28.98 31.82 -45.32
C GLU A 14 -28.24 30.71 -44.55
N GLU A 15 -27.46 29.87 -45.24
CA GLU A 15 -26.64 28.84 -44.59
C GLU A 15 -25.46 29.44 -43.82
N ILE A 16 -24.81 30.49 -44.34
CA ILE A 16 -23.74 31.21 -43.63
C ILE A 16 -24.26 31.76 -42.30
N MET A 17 -25.46 32.36 -42.28
CA MET A 17 -26.07 32.87 -41.04
C MET A 17 -26.31 31.75 -40.01
N LYS A 18 -26.71 30.55 -40.44
CA LYS A 18 -26.87 29.40 -39.53
C LYS A 18 -25.53 28.88 -39.01
N TYR A 19 -24.52 28.80 -39.88
CA TYR A 19 -23.19 28.36 -39.47
C TYR A 19 -22.54 29.32 -38.49
N GLU A 20 -22.74 30.62 -38.62
CA GLU A 20 -22.23 31.61 -37.66
C GLU A 20 -22.76 31.35 -36.24
N ALA A 21 -24.06 31.13 -36.10
CA ALA A 21 -24.66 30.77 -34.81
C ALA A 21 -24.15 29.41 -34.30
N LEU A 22 -24.01 28.42 -35.18
CA LEU A 22 -23.49 27.10 -34.81
C LEU A 22 -22.04 27.18 -34.31
N ILE A 23 -21.18 27.94 -34.99
CA ILE A 23 -19.77 28.14 -34.60
C ILE A 23 -19.70 28.71 -33.18
N LEU A 24 -20.52 29.71 -32.85
CA LEU A 24 -20.56 30.28 -31.51
C LEU A 24 -20.95 29.24 -30.43
N THR A 25 -21.89 28.33 -30.75
CA THR A 25 -22.26 27.25 -29.81
C THR A 25 -21.21 26.13 -29.71
N HIS A 26 -20.47 25.86 -30.79
CA HIS A 26 -19.38 24.90 -30.75
C HIS A 26 -18.17 25.45 -30.00
N ASP A 27 -17.87 26.73 -30.15
CA ASP A 27 -16.82 27.40 -29.39
C ASP A 27 -17.06 27.32 -27.88
N SER A 28 -18.31 27.47 -27.41
CA SER A 28 -18.63 27.31 -25.99
C SER A 28 -18.48 25.86 -25.52
N SER A 29 -18.89 24.89 -26.34
CA SER A 29 -18.72 23.46 -26.06
C SER A 29 -17.25 23.06 -25.98
N ILE A 30 -16.41 23.58 -26.87
CA ILE A 30 -14.96 23.37 -26.87
C ILE A 30 -14.34 23.93 -25.59
N ARG A 31 -14.69 25.18 -25.20
CA ARG A 31 -14.19 25.79 -23.95
C ARG A 31 -14.56 24.95 -22.72
N PHE A 32 -15.80 24.47 -22.64
CA PHE A 32 -16.24 23.60 -21.56
C PHE A 32 -15.40 22.32 -21.48
N LEU A 33 -15.20 21.62 -22.61
CA LEU A 33 -14.39 20.39 -22.63
C LEU A 33 -12.92 20.66 -22.30
N GLN A 34 -12.38 21.81 -22.70
CA GLN A 34 -11.01 22.22 -22.33
C GLN A 34 -10.87 22.41 -20.81
N GLU A 35 -11.85 23.04 -20.15
CA GLU A 35 -11.86 23.17 -18.69
C GLU A 35 -11.92 21.81 -17.98
N ILE A 36 -12.79 20.91 -18.46
CA ILE A 36 -12.89 19.56 -17.92
C ILE A 36 -11.59 18.77 -18.13
N TYR A 37 -10.97 18.87 -19.31
CA TYR A 37 -9.68 18.24 -19.58
C TYR A 37 -8.60 18.72 -18.62
N ASN A 38 -8.48 20.03 -18.43
CA ASN A 38 -7.50 20.62 -17.51
C ASN A 38 -7.76 20.17 -16.06
N SER A 39 -9.03 20.17 -15.63
CA SER A 39 -9.43 19.70 -14.30
C SER A 39 -9.09 18.22 -14.09
N ASN A 40 -9.38 17.36 -15.07
CA ASN A 40 -9.08 15.94 -14.99
C ASN A 40 -7.57 15.68 -14.97
N ASN A 41 -6.80 16.43 -15.77
CA ASN A 41 -5.34 16.31 -15.77
C ASN A 41 -4.76 16.66 -14.39
N GLN A 42 -5.27 17.72 -13.74
CA GLN A 42 -4.86 18.08 -12.38
C GLN A 42 -5.24 16.98 -11.37
N LYS A 43 -6.44 16.41 -11.46
CA LYS A 43 -6.86 15.29 -10.60
C LYS A 43 -5.97 14.06 -10.78
N ILE A 44 -5.54 13.75 -12.00
CA ILE A 44 -4.63 12.63 -12.28
C ILE A 44 -3.28 12.85 -11.61
N VAL A 45 -2.72 14.06 -11.66
CA VAL A 45 -1.45 14.37 -10.96
C VAL A 45 -1.61 14.16 -9.45
N ASN A 46 -2.68 14.68 -8.86
CA ASN A 46 -2.96 14.50 -7.42
C ASN A 46 -3.18 13.03 -7.05
N LEU A 47 -3.84 12.25 -7.93
CA LEU A 47 -4.04 10.81 -7.72
C LEU A 47 -2.71 10.06 -7.78
N LYS A 48 -1.83 10.39 -8.73
CA LYS A 48 -0.48 9.80 -8.80
C LYS A 48 0.33 10.07 -7.54
N GLU A 49 0.27 11.28 -7.02
CA GLU A 49 0.92 11.63 -5.75
C GLU A 49 0.36 10.82 -4.58
N LYS A 50 -0.98 10.71 -4.48
CA LYS A 50 -1.63 9.88 -3.44
C LYS A 50 -1.29 8.39 -3.55
N VAL A 51 -1.17 7.86 -4.78
CA VAL A 51 -0.77 6.48 -5.00
C VAL A 51 0.67 6.27 -4.51
N ALA A 52 1.60 7.16 -4.88
CA ALA A 52 2.98 7.08 -4.39
C ALA A 52 3.06 7.18 -2.86
N GLN A 53 2.25 8.04 -2.24
CA GLN A 53 2.16 8.15 -0.78
C GLN A 53 1.62 6.88 -0.12
N LEU A 54 0.57 6.28 -0.70
CA LEU A 54 -0.02 5.04 -0.19
C LEU A 54 0.93 3.87 -0.33
N GLU A 55 1.60 3.76 -1.49
CA GLU A 55 2.61 2.74 -1.74
C GLU A 55 3.73 2.81 -0.70
N ALA A 56 4.20 4.01 -0.36
CA ALA A 56 5.22 4.19 0.68
C ALA A 56 4.80 3.69 2.07
N GLN A 57 3.51 3.64 2.38
CA GLN A 57 3.00 3.16 3.67
C GLN A 57 2.87 1.63 3.75
N CYS A 58 2.84 0.94 2.62
CA CYS A 58 2.56 -0.49 2.53
C CYS A 58 3.80 -1.34 2.23
N GLN A 59 4.99 -0.82 2.53
CA GLN A 59 6.27 -1.51 2.26
C GLN A 59 6.59 -2.60 3.30
N GLU A 60 6.19 -2.39 4.55
CA GLU A 60 6.51 -3.30 5.65
C GLU A 60 5.43 -4.39 5.82
N PRO A 61 5.82 -5.66 6.06
CA PRO A 61 4.88 -6.74 6.32
C PRO A 61 4.20 -6.59 7.69
N CYS A 62 3.19 -7.43 7.93
CA CYS A 62 2.59 -7.54 9.25
C CYS A 62 3.63 -7.91 10.30
N LYS A 63 3.67 -7.15 11.41
CA LYS A 63 4.53 -7.46 12.53
C LYS A 63 3.99 -8.66 13.30
N ASP A 64 4.75 -9.76 13.33
CA ASP A 64 4.40 -10.91 14.13
C ASP A 64 4.49 -10.56 15.63
N THR A 65 3.43 -10.93 16.37
CA THR A 65 3.38 -10.78 17.82
C THR A 65 4.27 -11.81 18.53
N VAL A 66 4.52 -12.95 17.88
CA VAL A 66 5.38 -14.00 18.40
C VAL A 66 6.83 -13.61 18.10
N GLN A 67 7.59 -13.36 19.16
CA GLN A 67 9.00 -12.99 19.07
C GLN A 67 9.86 -14.17 19.55
N ILE A 68 10.76 -14.63 18.70
CA ILE A 68 11.78 -15.60 19.04
C ILE A 68 13.06 -14.83 19.34
N HIS A 69 13.65 -15.09 20.50
CA HIS A 69 14.85 -14.39 20.94
C HIS A 69 16.11 -14.96 20.28
N ASP A 70 17.08 -14.10 20.01
CA ASP A 70 18.32 -14.45 19.31
C ASP A 70 19.32 -15.25 20.17
N ILE A 71 19.25 -15.12 21.50
CA ILE A 71 20.17 -15.82 22.42
C ILE A 71 19.90 -17.32 22.35
N THR A 72 20.95 -18.11 22.14
CA THR A 72 20.87 -19.56 22.14
C THR A 72 21.77 -20.17 23.21
N GLY A 73 21.50 -21.43 23.56
CA GLY A 73 22.28 -22.18 24.52
C GLY A 73 21.99 -23.67 24.49
N LYS A 74 22.64 -24.41 25.38
CA LYS A 74 22.38 -25.86 25.55
C LYS A 74 20.99 -26.13 26.11
N ASP A 75 20.51 -25.21 26.95
CA ASP A 75 19.21 -25.21 27.63
C ASP A 75 18.86 -23.76 28.05
N CYS A 76 17.71 -23.57 28.70
CA CYS A 76 17.27 -22.26 29.18
C CYS A 76 18.14 -21.67 30.29
N GLN A 77 18.86 -22.48 31.07
CA GLN A 77 19.76 -21.97 32.10
C GLN A 77 21.03 -21.38 31.47
N ASP A 78 21.58 -22.03 30.45
CA ASP A 78 22.68 -21.48 29.65
C ASP A 78 22.29 -20.17 28.96
N ILE A 79 21.04 -20.05 28.51
CA ILE A 79 20.47 -18.81 27.98
C ILE A 79 20.40 -17.72 29.05
N ALA A 80 19.88 -18.02 30.24
CA ALA A 80 19.80 -17.06 31.35
C ALA A 80 21.20 -16.60 31.80
N ASN A 81 22.16 -17.52 31.89
CA ASN A 81 23.56 -17.22 32.22
C ASN A 81 24.24 -16.28 31.20
N LYS A 82 23.77 -16.28 29.94
CA LYS A 82 24.23 -15.35 28.88
C LYS A 82 23.57 -13.98 28.94
N GLY A 83 22.70 -13.74 29.93
CA GLY A 83 22.09 -12.45 30.20
C GLY A 83 20.67 -12.28 29.67
N ALA A 84 20.02 -13.36 29.20
CA ALA A 84 18.59 -13.33 28.92
C ALA A 84 17.80 -13.09 30.22
N LYS A 85 16.83 -12.17 30.18
CA LYS A 85 16.01 -11.78 31.34
C LYS A 85 14.51 -11.95 31.12
N GLN A 86 14.08 -12.20 29.89
CA GLN A 86 12.66 -12.28 29.52
C GLN A 86 12.27 -13.74 29.35
N SER A 87 11.08 -14.11 29.85
CA SER A 87 10.50 -15.41 29.52
C SER A 87 9.94 -15.38 28.10
N GLY A 88 10.09 -16.47 27.34
CA GLY A 88 9.67 -16.49 25.95
C GLY A 88 10.20 -17.67 25.15
N LEU A 89 10.13 -17.55 23.83
CA LEU A 89 10.61 -18.56 22.90
C LEU A 89 12.09 -18.35 22.58
N TYR A 90 12.86 -19.43 22.68
CA TYR A 90 14.29 -19.47 22.42
C TYR A 90 14.67 -20.75 21.67
N PHE A 91 15.71 -20.70 20.85
CA PHE A 91 16.32 -21.91 20.31
C PHE A 91 17.37 -22.46 21.26
N ILE A 92 17.29 -23.76 21.55
CA ILE A 92 18.33 -24.50 22.27
C ILE A 92 18.93 -25.63 21.43
N LYS A 93 20.18 -25.98 21.71
CA LYS A 93 20.86 -27.14 21.13
C LYS A 93 21.64 -27.90 22.22
N PRO A 94 21.03 -28.92 22.84
CA PRO A 94 21.74 -29.81 23.75
C PRO A 94 22.95 -30.47 23.10
N LEU A 95 23.96 -30.86 23.89
CA LEU A 95 25.27 -31.29 23.39
C LEU A 95 25.22 -32.43 22.36
N LYS A 96 24.32 -33.41 22.56
CA LYS A 96 24.14 -34.56 21.67
C LYS A 96 23.05 -34.36 20.60
N ALA A 97 22.44 -33.18 20.54
CA ALA A 97 21.39 -32.89 19.56
C ALA A 97 21.99 -32.54 18.20
N ASN A 98 21.48 -33.18 17.14
CA ASN A 98 21.94 -32.93 15.77
C ASN A 98 21.54 -31.52 15.29
N GLN A 99 20.35 -31.05 15.67
CA GLN A 99 19.80 -29.75 15.30
C GLN A 99 19.30 -29.01 16.54
N GLN A 100 19.29 -27.67 16.45
CA GLN A 100 18.62 -26.84 17.44
C GLN A 100 17.09 -26.95 17.28
N PHE A 101 16.35 -26.72 18.35
CA PHE A 101 14.90 -26.70 18.33
C PHE A 101 14.36 -25.61 19.26
N LEU A 102 13.12 -25.19 18.99
CA LEU A 102 12.46 -24.12 19.72
C LEU A 102 11.89 -24.64 21.03
N VAL A 103 12.08 -23.89 22.11
CA VAL A 103 11.52 -24.17 23.44
C VAL A 103 10.96 -22.89 24.07
N TYR A 104 10.09 -23.06 25.05
CA TYR A 104 9.69 -21.97 25.94
C TYR A 104 10.59 -21.98 27.19
N CYS A 105 11.28 -20.85 27.41
CA CYS A 105 12.07 -20.61 28.61
C CYS A 105 11.30 -19.70 29.57
N GLU A 106 11.17 -20.14 30.82
CA GLU A 106 10.72 -19.29 31.92
C GLU A 106 11.95 -18.81 32.70
N ILE A 107 12.22 -17.51 32.65
CA ILE A 107 13.36 -16.86 33.29
C ILE A 107 12.86 -15.97 34.42
N ASP A 108 13.37 -16.19 35.63
CA ASP A 108 13.03 -15.39 36.81
C ASP A 108 14.01 -14.22 37.06
N GLY A 109 13.69 -13.37 38.03
CA GLY A 109 14.53 -12.22 38.41
C GLY A 109 15.87 -12.59 39.06
N SER A 110 16.06 -13.85 39.44
CA SER A 110 17.30 -14.38 39.99
C SER A 110 18.22 -14.97 38.90
N GLY A 111 17.77 -15.03 37.65
CA GLY A 111 18.53 -15.59 36.53
C GLY A 111 18.42 -17.11 36.42
N ASN A 112 17.41 -17.73 37.03
CA ASN A 112 17.13 -19.14 36.81
C ASN A 112 16.32 -19.31 35.52
N GLY A 113 16.72 -20.25 34.66
CA GLY A 113 16.08 -20.50 33.37
C GLY A 113 15.50 -21.91 33.28
N TRP A 114 14.17 -22.03 33.33
CA TRP A 114 13.46 -23.29 33.26
C TRP A 114 13.07 -23.62 31.81
N THR A 115 13.45 -24.82 31.35
CA THR A 115 13.03 -25.34 30.04
C THR A 115 11.70 -26.06 30.20
N VAL A 116 10.60 -25.47 29.71
CA VAL A 116 9.27 -26.08 29.84
C VAL A 116 9.06 -27.12 28.75
N PHE A 117 8.82 -28.37 29.13
CA PHE A 117 8.56 -29.47 28.18
C PHE A 117 7.07 -29.82 28.01
N GLN A 118 6.22 -29.41 28.95
CA GLN A 118 4.78 -29.65 28.91
C GLN A 118 4.06 -28.51 29.63
N LYS A 119 2.94 -28.05 29.07
CA LYS A 119 2.01 -27.10 29.69
C LYS A 119 0.56 -27.52 29.42
N ARG A 120 -0.34 -27.17 30.33
CA ARG A 120 -1.81 -27.28 30.22
C ARG A 120 -2.41 -26.01 30.83
N LEU A 121 -3.46 -25.46 30.21
CA LEU A 121 -4.13 -24.27 30.75
C LEU A 121 -5.64 -24.24 30.46
N ASP A 122 -6.09 -24.84 29.36
CA ASP A 122 -7.46 -24.72 28.84
C ASP A 122 -8.17 -26.06 28.53
N GLY A 123 -7.52 -27.20 28.75
CA GLY A 123 -8.11 -28.54 28.62
C GLY A 123 -7.44 -29.39 27.57
#